data_AF-A0A950VGW1-F1
#
_entry.id   AF-A0A950VGW1-F1
#
_cell.length_a   1.000
_cell.length_b   1.000
_cell.length_c   1.000
_cell.angle_alpha   90.00
_cell.angle_beta   90.00
_cell.angle_gamma   90.00
#
_symmetry.space_group_name_H-M   'P 1'
#
loop_
_entity.id
_entity.type
_entity.pdbx_description
1 polymer ?
#
loop_
_entity_poly.entity_id
_entity_poly.type
_entity_poly.pdbx_seq_one_letter_code
_entity_poly.pdbx_strand_id
1 'polypeptide(L)'
;MTDTRVAFVHGRRVWDSRGRPTIEADILLEGGAVGRGIAPAGASTGTAEALDLRDGGDRFGGYDVTRALGHVNAEVARALVGIDAADQAGLDRRLIELDGTPSKSRLGANALIAVSIDAAHAAAAAAGEPLYRHLGGAEAVTLPLPQIQIFGGGAHAGRRVDIQDFLVTCPGADSFAEAL
;
A
#
# COMPACT_ATOMS: atom_id res chain seq x y z
N MET A 1 1.71 4.15 27.59
CA MET A 1 2.02 3.93 26.17
C MET A 1 2.18 2.44 25.97
N THR A 2 1.42 1.89 25.04
CA THR A 2 1.50 0.52 24.55
C THR A 2 2.84 0.33 23.81
N ASP A 3 3.49 -0.83 23.96
CA ASP A 3 4.75 -1.11 23.27
C ASP A 3 4.52 -1.23 21.76
N THR A 4 5.09 -0.30 21.00
CA THR A 4 4.92 -0.19 19.54
C THR A 4 6.02 -0.87 18.75
N ARG A 5 6.92 -1.62 19.41
CA ARG A 5 7.91 -2.42 18.68
C ARG A 5 7.24 -3.53 17.91
N VAL A 6 7.70 -3.77 16.69
CA VAL A 6 7.22 -4.86 15.84
C VAL A 6 7.63 -6.20 16.46
N ALA A 7 6.65 -7.03 16.80
CA ALA A 7 6.87 -8.40 17.27
C ALA A 7 6.91 -9.39 16.11
N PHE A 8 6.08 -9.17 15.08
CA PHE A 8 5.96 -10.11 13.97
C PHE A 8 5.45 -9.43 12.69
N VAL A 9 5.96 -9.92 11.55
CA VAL A 9 5.56 -9.50 10.20
C VAL A 9 5.20 -10.75 9.39
N HIS A 10 4.04 -10.75 8.74
CA HIS A 10 3.64 -11.84 7.86
C HIS A 10 2.92 -11.35 6.62
N GLY A 11 3.41 -11.74 5.45
CA GLY A 11 2.76 -11.50 4.18
C GLY A 11 1.95 -12.71 3.71
N ARG A 12 0.86 -12.44 3.00
CA ARG A 12 0.11 -13.41 2.21
C ARG A 12 -0.26 -12.89 0.82
N ARG A 13 -0.48 -13.82 -0.11
CA ARG A 13 -0.99 -13.48 -1.44
C ARG A 13 -2.51 -13.35 -1.41
N VAL A 14 -3.01 -12.23 -1.89
CA VAL A 14 -4.45 -11.94 -2.10
C VAL A 14 -4.68 -11.47 -3.55
N TRP A 15 -5.93 -11.20 -3.91
CA TRP A 15 -6.31 -10.80 -5.28
C TRP A 15 -6.77 -9.34 -5.34
N ASP A 16 -6.25 -8.60 -6.32
CA ASP A 16 -6.71 -7.25 -6.65
C ASP A 16 -8.08 -7.29 -7.39
N SER A 17 -8.66 -6.11 -7.64
CA SER A 17 -9.95 -5.98 -8.32
C SER A 17 -9.97 -6.49 -9.77
N ARG A 18 -8.81 -6.77 -10.37
CA ARG A 18 -8.65 -7.36 -11.71
C ARG A 18 -8.41 -8.86 -11.64
N GLY A 19 -8.48 -9.47 -10.44
CA GLY A 19 -8.18 -10.88 -10.22
C GLY A 19 -6.70 -11.22 -10.30
N ARG A 20 -5.79 -10.24 -10.14
CA ARG A 20 -4.35 -10.46 -10.18
C ARG A 20 -3.74 -10.61 -8.77
N PRO A 21 -2.68 -11.41 -8.62
CA PRO A 21 -1.86 -11.46 -7.40
C PRO A 21 -1.45 -10.09 -6.86
N THR A 22 -1.63 -9.88 -5.56
CA THR A 22 -1.02 -8.80 -4.78
C THR A 22 -0.69 -9.29 -3.36
N ILE A 23 -0.03 -8.45 -2.57
CA ILE A 23 0.44 -8.76 -1.22
C ILE A 23 -0.44 -8.05 -0.20
N GLU A 24 -0.88 -8.79 0.81
CA GLU A 24 -1.38 -8.25 2.08
C GLU A 24 -0.34 -8.57 3.16
N ALA A 25 -0.07 -7.65 4.08
CA ALA A 25 0.78 -7.93 5.24
C ALA A 25 -0.03 -7.85 6.55
N ASP A 26 0.53 -8.45 7.59
CA ASP A 26 0.12 -8.27 8.98
C ASP A 26 1.34 -7.81 9.76
N ILE A 27 1.18 -6.72 10.52
CA ILE A 27 2.17 -6.24 11.47
C ILE A 27 1.58 -6.36 12.87
N LEU A 28 2.16 -7.24 13.68
CA LEU A 28 1.83 -7.39 15.09
C LEU A 28 2.88 -6.65 15.92
N LEU A 29 2.43 -5.80 16.85
CA LEU A 29 3.29 -5.11 17.80
C LEU A 29 3.37 -5.88 19.12
N GLU A 30 4.43 -5.67 19.89
CA GLU A 30 4.63 -6.27 21.23
C GLU A 30 3.48 -5.91 22.19
N GLY A 31 2.89 -4.73 22.04
CA GLY A 31 1.68 -4.31 22.77
C GLY A 31 0.38 -5.01 22.33
N GLY A 32 0.43 -5.91 21.35
CA GLY A 32 -0.70 -6.71 20.86
C GLY A 32 -1.54 -6.06 19.75
N ALA A 33 -1.26 -4.81 19.37
CA ALA A 33 -1.92 -4.15 18.26
C ALA A 33 -1.55 -4.81 16.92
N VAL A 34 -2.50 -4.88 15.99
CA VAL A 34 -2.32 -5.46 14.67
C VAL A 34 -2.73 -4.46 13.60
N GLY A 35 -1.87 -4.27 12.59
CA GLY A 35 -2.18 -3.56 11.36
C GLY A 35 -2.22 -4.50 10.17
N ARG A 36 -3.11 -4.23 9.22
CA ARG A 36 -3.32 -5.00 8.00
C ARG A 36 -3.79 -4.11 6.86
N GLY A 37 -3.29 -4.38 5.67
CA GLY A 37 -3.60 -3.66 4.45
C GLY A 37 -3.02 -4.37 3.24
N ILE A 38 -3.52 -3.97 2.07
CA ILE A 38 -3.24 -4.64 0.81
C ILE A 38 -2.43 -3.69 -0.06
N ALA A 39 -1.29 -4.13 -0.57
CA ALA A 39 -0.52 -3.37 -1.54
C ALA A 39 -1.40 -3.05 -2.76
N PRO A 40 -1.53 -1.76 -3.14
CA PRO A 40 -2.25 -1.39 -4.34
C PRO A 40 -1.50 -1.92 -5.56
N ALA A 41 -2.24 -2.26 -6.62
CA ALA A 41 -1.66 -2.77 -7.86
C ALA A 41 -2.04 -1.88 -9.04
N GLY A 42 -1.03 -1.28 -9.69
CA GLY A 42 -1.21 -0.44 -10.87
C GLY A 42 -1.44 -1.25 -12.16
N ALA A 43 -2.00 -0.59 -13.19
CA ALA A 43 -2.02 -1.08 -14.57
C ALA A 43 -1.01 -0.37 -15.46
N SER A 44 -0.80 0.93 -15.21
CA SER A 44 0.20 1.74 -15.88
C SER A 44 1.48 1.75 -15.04
N THR A 45 2.62 1.52 -15.68
CA THR A 45 3.94 1.60 -15.05
C THR A 45 4.76 2.64 -15.78
N GLY A 46 5.06 3.75 -15.10
CA GLY A 46 6.01 4.75 -15.56
C GLY A 46 7.45 4.22 -15.53
N THR A 47 8.31 4.73 -16.40
CA THR A 47 9.73 4.29 -16.49
C THR A 47 10.59 4.66 -15.28
N ALA A 48 10.13 5.59 -14.45
CA ALA A 48 10.82 6.07 -13.26
C ALA A 48 10.10 5.70 -11.94
N GLU A 49 9.09 4.84 -12.01
CA GLU A 49 8.33 4.42 -10.82
C GLU A 49 9.08 3.35 -10.02
N ALA A 50 8.66 3.20 -8.75
CA ALA A 50 9.04 2.03 -7.97
C ALA A 50 8.44 0.77 -8.61
N LEU A 51 9.20 -0.32 -8.61
CA LEU A 51 8.87 -1.52 -9.39
C LEU A 51 8.31 -2.62 -8.49
N ASP A 52 7.09 -3.05 -8.79
CA ASP A 52 6.54 -4.30 -8.26
C ASP A 52 7.41 -5.48 -8.68
N LEU A 53 7.77 -6.33 -7.71
CA LEU A 53 8.42 -7.60 -8.02
C LEU A 53 7.35 -8.65 -8.35
N ARG A 54 7.30 -9.00 -9.65
CA ARG A 54 6.44 -10.05 -10.21
C ARG A 54 7.27 -11.26 -10.60
N ASP A 55 6.71 -12.46 -10.50
CA ASP A 55 7.47 -13.70 -10.71
C ASP A 55 7.82 -13.98 -12.18
N GLY A 56 7.02 -13.46 -13.13
CA GLY A 56 7.14 -13.82 -14.54
C GLY A 56 6.70 -15.27 -14.81
N GLY A 57 6.93 -15.74 -16.04
CA GLY A 57 6.51 -17.07 -16.49
C GLY A 57 5.00 -17.20 -16.73
N ASP A 58 4.50 -18.43 -16.83
CA ASP A 58 3.13 -18.70 -17.29
C ASP A 58 2.07 -18.55 -16.20
N ARG A 59 2.46 -18.76 -14.93
CA ARG A 59 1.52 -18.78 -13.81
C ARG A 59 0.90 -17.40 -13.59
N PHE A 60 -0.43 -17.34 -13.60
CA PHE A 60 -1.21 -16.10 -13.53
C PHE A 60 -0.75 -15.06 -14.58
N GLY A 61 -0.28 -15.49 -15.76
CA GLY A 61 0.24 -14.59 -16.79
C GLY A 61 1.50 -13.82 -16.37
N GLY A 62 2.29 -14.38 -15.46
CA GLY A 62 3.52 -13.80 -14.94
C GLY A 62 3.34 -12.81 -13.79
N TYR A 63 2.11 -12.57 -13.35
CA TYR A 63 1.78 -11.59 -12.32
C TYR A 63 1.88 -12.12 -10.89
N ASP A 64 2.28 -13.39 -10.68
CA ASP A 64 2.45 -13.95 -9.33
C ASP A 64 3.47 -13.15 -8.51
N VAL A 65 3.38 -13.26 -7.19
CA VAL A 65 4.12 -12.43 -6.23
C VAL A 65 4.88 -13.28 -5.20
N THR A 66 5.16 -14.55 -5.50
CA THR A 66 5.78 -15.48 -4.55
C THR A 66 7.18 -15.05 -4.13
N ARG A 67 7.98 -14.45 -5.03
CA ARG A 67 9.30 -13.91 -4.67
C ARG A 67 9.21 -12.75 -3.69
N ALA A 68 8.39 -11.76 -4.04
CA ALA A 68 8.12 -10.60 -3.18
C ALA A 68 7.56 -11.03 -1.81
N LEU A 69 6.65 -11.99 -1.80
CA LEU A 69 6.09 -12.58 -0.58
C LEU A 69 7.17 -13.30 0.26
N GLY A 70 8.10 -14.01 -0.38
CA GLY A 70 9.24 -14.62 0.28
C GLY A 70 10.15 -13.59 0.94
N HIS A 71 10.35 -12.43 0.32
CA HIS A 71 11.09 -11.31 0.92
C HIS A 71 10.38 -10.75 2.15
N VAL A 72 9.06 -10.53 2.10
CA VAL A 72 8.26 -10.08 3.26
C VAL A 72 8.45 -11.02 4.45
N ASN A 73 8.22 -12.31 4.23
CA ASN A 73 8.21 -13.33 5.29
C ASN A 73 9.60 -13.73 5.80
N ALA A 74 10.69 -13.24 5.20
CA ALA A 74 12.04 -13.61 5.59
C ALA A 74 12.93 -12.40 5.87
N GLU A 75 13.40 -11.72 4.82
CA GLU A 75 14.39 -10.66 4.97
C GLU A 75 13.79 -9.42 5.63
N VAL A 76 12.61 -8.99 5.18
CA VAL A 76 11.89 -7.83 5.73
C VAL A 76 11.45 -8.09 7.16
N ALA A 77 10.79 -9.23 7.42
CA ALA A 77 10.36 -9.60 8.77
C ALA A 77 11.52 -9.55 9.78
N ARG A 78 12.66 -10.19 9.46
CA ARG A 78 13.85 -10.16 10.34
C ARG A 78 14.42 -8.76 10.53
N ALA A 79 14.33 -7.90 9.52
CA ALA A 79 14.87 -6.55 9.58
C ALA A 79 13.99 -5.59 10.40
N LEU A 80 12.70 -5.88 10.56
CA LEU A 80 11.76 -5.02 11.26
C LEU A 80 11.43 -5.44 12.69
N VAL A 81 11.60 -6.71 13.07
CA VAL A 81 11.38 -7.14 14.46
C VAL A 81 12.20 -6.29 15.43
N GLY A 82 11.53 -5.75 16.45
CA GLY A 82 12.10 -4.85 17.45
C GLY A 82 12.17 -3.37 17.06
N ILE A 83 11.87 -3.01 15.81
CA ILE A 83 11.76 -1.61 15.37
C ILE A 83 10.45 -1.01 15.89
N ASP A 84 10.50 0.24 16.34
CA ASP A 84 9.32 0.99 16.75
C ASP A 84 8.47 1.38 15.54
N ALA A 85 7.26 0.84 15.44
CA ALA A 85 6.31 1.16 14.37
C ALA A 85 5.76 2.60 14.47
N ALA A 86 5.87 3.27 15.62
CA ALA A 86 5.51 4.67 15.76
C ALA A 86 6.53 5.62 15.08
N ASP A 87 7.77 5.18 14.85
CA ASP A 87 8.75 5.88 14.01
C ASP A 87 8.60 5.42 12.54
N GLN A 88 7.50 5.83 11.90
CA GLN A 88 7.21 5.48 10.51
C GLN A 88 8.36 5.84 9.56
N ALA A 89 8.97 7.01 9.75
CA ALA A 89 10.08 7.46 8.90
C ALA A 89 11.34 6.62 9.09
N GLY A 90 11.64 6.18 10.31
CA GLY A 90 12.72 5.25 10.60
C GLY A 90 12.48 3.85 10.02
N LEU A 91 11.25 3.33 10.17
CA LEU A 91 10.83 2.04 9.60
C LEU A 91 10.93 2.05 8.06
N ASP A 92 10.39 3.07 7.41
CA ASP A 92 10.43 3.19 5.95
C ASP A 92 11.86 3.35 5.43
N ARG A 93 12.69 4.13 6.13
CA ARG A 93 14.11 4.24 5.80
C ARG A 93 14.81 2.89 5.90
N ARG A 94 14.51 2.10 6.94
CA ARG A 94 15.03 0.74 7.08
C ARG A 94 14.63 -0.15 5.91
N LEU A 95 13.37 -0.07 5.46
CA LEU A 95 12.89 -0.82 4.29
C LEU A 95 13.61 -0.41 3.00
N ILE A 96 13.80 0.89 2.78
CA ILE A 96 14.49 1.44 1.60
C ILE A 96 15.97 1.04 1.60
N GLU A 97 16.66 1.20 2.72
CA GLU A 97 18.06 0.80 2.88
C GLU A 97 18.23 -0.71 2.72
N LEU A 98 17.29 -1.49 3.25
CA LEU A 98 17.29 -2.93 3.09
C LEU A 98 17.22 -3.29 1.61
N ASP A 99 16.26 -2.77 0.85
CA ASP A 99 16.18 -3.02 -0.59
C ASP A 99 17.46 -2.59 -1.33
N GLY A 100 17.96 -1.39 -1.05
CA GLY A 100 19.23 -0.88 -1.56
C GLY A 100 19.19 -0.42 -3.03
N THR A 101 18.04 -0.45 -3.71
CA THR A 101 17.89 0.05 -5.07
C THR A 101 17.00 1.31 -5.12
N PRO A 102 17.26 2.26 -6.04
CA PRO A 102 16.42 3.47 -6.14
C PRO A 102 14.95 3.16 -6.44
N SER A 103 14.69 2.13 -7.24
CA SER A 103 13.36 1.74 -7.71
C SER A 103 12.69 0.64 -6.87
N LYS A 104 13.30 0.22 -5.75
CA LYS A 104 12.76 -0.85 -4.88
C LYS A 104 12.62 -2.20 -5.60
N SER A 105 13.45 -2.45 -6.61
CA SER A 105 13.30 -3.57 -7.54
C SER A 105 13.84 -4.90 -7.00
N ARG A 106 14.65 -4.89 -5.93
CA ARG A 106 15.24 -6.10 -5.36
C ARG A 106 14.24 -6.86 -4.50
N LEU A 107 13.58 -6.17 -3.58
CA LEU A 107 12.56 -6.72 -2.69
C LEU A 107 11.15 -6.59 -3.28
N GLY A 108 10.94 -5.58 -4.13
CA GLY A 108 9.66 -5.25 -4.75
C GLY A 108 8.95 -4.12 -4.02
N ALA A 109 8.54 -3.09 -4.77
CA ALA A 109 7.78 -1.97 -4.24
C ALA A 109 6.48 -2.43 -3.57
N ASN A 110 5.78 -3.39 -4.15
CA ASN A 110 4.61 -4.08 -3.59
C ASN A 110 4.89 -4.74 -2.22
N ALA A 111 6.06 -5.31 -2.00
CA ALA A 111 6.42 -5.87 -0.69
C ALA A 111 6.65 -4.77 0.35
N LEU A 112 7.37 -3.70 -0.03
CA LEU A 112 7.70 -2.63 0.90
C LEU A 112 6.46 -1.80 1.28
N ILE A 113 5.61 -1.47 0.31
CA ILE A 113 4.43 -0.63 0.57
C ILE A 113 3.38 -1.36 1.41
N ALA A 114 3.20 -2.69 1.23
CA ALA A 114 2.33 -3.49 2.09
C ALA A 114 2.78 -3.36 3.56
N VAL A 115 4.06 -3.59 3.82
CA VAL A 115 4.60 -3.55 5.18
C VAL A 115 4.58 -2.13 5.76
N SER A 116 4.89 -1.11 4.95
CA SER A 116 4.89 0.30 5.36
C SER A 116 3.51 0.79 5.81
N ILE A 117 2.47 0.55 5.00
CA ILE A 117 1.09 0.93 5.32
C ILE A 117 0.60 0.17 6.56
N ASP A 118 0.94 -1.11 6.67
CA ASP A 118 0.42 -1.96 7.74
C ASP A 118 1.09 -1.66 9.08
N ALA A 119 2.33 -1.17 9.07
CA ALA A 119 2.98 -0.63 10.26
C ALA A 119 2.26 0.63 10.76
N ALA A 120 1.89 1.55 9.87
CA ALA A 120 1.11 2.74 10.22
C ALA A 120 -0.27 2.36 10.79
N HIS A 121 -0.94 1.37 10.22
CA HIS A 121 -2.19 0.83 10.78
C HIS A 121 -1.99 0.25 12.18
N ALA A 122 -0.91 -0.51 12.40
CA ALA A 122 -0.62 -1.11 13.69
C ALA A 122 -0.32 -0.04 14.75
N ALA A 123 0.46 0.98 14.39
CA ALA A 123 0.78 2.11 15.26
C ALA A 123 -0.46 2.95 15.60
N ALA A 124 -1.33 3.23 14.63
CA ALA A 124 -2.61 3.90 14.85
C ALA A 124 -3.52 3.09 15.81
N ALA A 125 -3.60 1.77 15.60
CA ALA A 125 -4.34 0.87 16.48
C ALA A 125 -3.78 0.85 17.90
N ALA A 126 -2.45 0.84 18.06
CA ALA A 126 -1.79 0.89 19.36
C ALA A 126 -2.04 2.23 20.10
N ALA A 127 -2.17 3.33 19.36
CA ALA A 127 -2.52 4.65 19.89
C ALA A 127 -4.01 4.80 20.21
N GLY A 128 -4.87 3.89 19.73
CA GLY A 128 -6.33 4.00 19.86
C GLY A 128 -6.92 5.13 19.00
N GLU A 129 -6.25 5.47 17.89
CA GLU A 129 -6.64 6.56 17.01
C GLU A 129 -6.98 6.05 15.60
N PRO A 130 -7.89 6.73 14.88
CA PRO A 130 -8.11 6.43 13.48
C PRO A 130 -6.88 6.80 12.64
N LEU A 131 -6.60 6.03 11.59
CA LEU A 131 -5.39 6.19 10.76
C LEU A 131 -5.18 7.62 10.24
N TYR A 132 -6.23 8.31 9.79
CA TYR A 132 -6.09 9.67 9.25
C TYR A 132 -5.52 10.65 10.29
N ARG A 133 -5.90 10.48 11.57
CA ARG A 133 -5.39 11.31 12.67
C ARG A 133 -3.97 10.90 13.05
N HIS A 134 -3.68 9.60 13.02
CA HIS A 134 -2.32 9.11 13.22
C HIS A 134 -1.34 9.68 12.18
N LEU A 135 -1.75 9.74 10.91
CA LEU A 135 -0.92 10.23 9.81
C LEU A 135 -0.83 11.76 9.73
N GLY A 136 -1.95 12.46 9.89
CA GLY A 136 -2.03 13.92 9.67
C GLY A 136 -2.18 14.77 10.94
N GLY A 137 -2.18 14.14 12.11
CA GLY A 137 -2.37 14.82 13.39
C GLY A 137 -3.78 15.38 13.58
N ALA A 138 -3.90 16.33 14.51
CA ALA A 138 -5.17 16.96 14.85
C ALA A 138 -5.80 17.75 13.69
N GLU A 139 -4.99 18.24 12.75
CA GLU A 139 -5.42 19.03 11.59
C GLU A 139 -5.95 18.19 10.42
N ALA A 140 -5.92 16.85 10.54
CA ALA A 140 -6.46 15.93 9.53
C ALA A 140 -8.00 15.89 9.56
N VAL A 141 -8.64 17.00 9.20
CA VAL A 141 -10.11 17.20 9.27
C VAL A 141 -10.77 17.47 7.92
N THR A 142 -9.97 17.64 6.86
CA THR A 142 -10.47 17.96 5.51
C THR A 142 -10.86 16.69 4.75
N LEU A 143 -12.10 16.64 4.27
CA LEU A 143 -12.55 15.61 3.32
C LEU A 143 -12.22 16.04 1.88
N PRO A 144 -11.77 15.13 1.00
CA PRO A 144 -11.43 15.45 -0.38
C PRO A 144 -12.69 15.67 -1.23
N LEU A 145 -12.59 16.48 -2.29
CA LEU A 145 -13.59 16.54 -3.36
C LEU A 145 -13.40 15.32 -4.29
N PRO A 146 -14.37 14.39 -4.39
CA PRO A 146 -14.22 13.21 -5.24
C PRO A 146 -14.10 13.59 -6.72
N GLN A 147 -13.20 12.90 -7.43
CA GLN A 147 -13.12 12.89 -8.89
C GLN A 147 -13.55 11.50 -9.35
N ILE A 148 -14.81 11.36 -9.77
CA ILE A 148 -15.43 10.05 -10.03
C ILE A 148 -15.39 9.77 -11.52
N GLN A 149 -14.74 8.68 -11.93
CA GLN A 149 -14.71 8.24 -13.31
C GLN A 149 -16.10 7.71 -13.72
N ILE A 150 -16.69 8.33 -14.74
CA ILE A 150 -18.00 7.93 -15.30
C ILE A 150 -17.88 7.25 -16.66
N PHE A 151 -16.87 7.65 -17.46
CA PHE A 151 -16.58 7.02 -18.74
C PHE A 151 -15.08 6.79 -18.89
N GLY A 152 -14.72 5.58 -19.31
CA GLY A 152 -13.39 5.26 -19.79
C GLY A 152 -13.29 5.44 -21.31
N GLY A 153 -12.14 5.89 -21.77
CA GLY A 153 -11.75 6.03 -23.16
C GLY A 153 -10.39 5.40 -23.44
N GLY A 154 -9.68 5.90 -24.44
CA GLY A 154 -8.32 5.48 -24.80
C GLY A 154 -8.20 4.01 -25.20
N ALA A 155 -7.05 3.41 -24.88
CA ALA A 155 -6.72 2.04 -25.25
C ALA A 155 -7.70 0.99 -24.70
N HIS A 156 -8.31 1.26 -23.56
CA HIS A 156 -9.23 0.35 -22.88
C HIS A 156 -10.68 0.44 -23.42
N ALA A 157 -11.02 1.47 -24.20
CA ALA A 157 -12.36 1.67 -24.78
C ALA A 157 -12.41 1.47 -26.31
N GLY A 158 -11.43 0.77 -26.88
CA GLY A 158 -11.34 0.53 -28.32
C GLY A 158 -11.00 1.78 -29.15
N ARG A 159 -10.34 2.78 -28.55
CA ARG A 159 -9.85 4.01 -29.20
C ARG A 159 -10.92 4.82 -29.94
N ARG A 160 -12.18 4.75 -29.51
CA ARG A 160 -13.24 5.63 -30.03
C ARG A 160 -13.09 7.07 -29.57
N VAL A 161 -12.36 7.27 -28.47
CA VAL A 161 -12.03 8.57 -27.88
C VAL A 161 -10.59 8.47 -27.35
N ASP A 162 -9.76 9.49 -27.62
CA ASP A 162 -8.35 9.48 -27.22
C ASP A 162 -8.15 9.73 -25.71
N ILE A 163 -9.02 10.51 -25.10
CA ILE A 163 -9.00 10.81 -23.66
C ILE A 163 -9.28 9.53 -22.87
N GLN A 164 -8.44 9.25 -21.87
CA GLN A 164 -8.52 8.00 -21.09
C GLN A 164 -9.65 8.00 -20.06
N ASP A 165 -9.81 9.07 -19.28
CA ASP A 165 -10.77 9.10 -18.18
C ASP A 165 -11.60 10.39 -18.22
N PHE A 166 -12.93 10.23 -18.22
CA PHE A 166 -13.88 11.33 -18.04
C PHE A 166 -14.39 11.29 -16.61
N LEU A 167 -14.05 12.33 -15.86
CA LEU A 167 -14.31 12.44 -14.42
C LEU A 167 -15.43 13.47 -14.19
N VAL A 168 -16.31 13.19 -13.24
CA VAL A 168 -17.27 14.15 -12.70
C VAL A 168 -16.83 14.62 -11.31
N THR A 169 -17.08 15.88 -11.02
CA THR A 169 -16.86 16.50 -9.71
C THR A 169 -18.09 17.31 -9.31
N CYS A 170 -18.37 17.36 -8.01
CA CYS A 170 -19.55 18.05 -7.45
C CYS A 170 -19.10 19.21 -6.54
N PRO A 171 -18.54 20.31 -7.08
CA PRO A 171 -17.98 21.39 -6.26
C PRO A 171 -19.03 22.19 -5.47
N GLY A 172 -20.32 22.01 -5.77
CA GLY A 172 -21.43 22.65 -5.06
C GLY A 172 -22.02 21.81 -3.92
N ALA A 173 -21.48 20.63 -3.62
CA ALA A 173 -21.93 19.81 -2.49
C ALA A 173 -21.38 20.36 -1.17
N ASP A 174 -22.20 20.35 -0.12
CA ASP A 174 -21.85 20.83 1.23
C ASP A 174 -21.19 19.74 2.10
N SER A 175 -21.17 18.49 1.62
CA SER A 175 -20.51 17.38 2.31
C SER A 175 -20.00 16.31 1.34
N PHE A 176 -19.04 15.51 1.81
CA PHE A 176 -18.58 14.33 1.05
C PHE A 176 -19.70 13.33 0.76
N ALA A 177 -20.65 13.18 1.70
CA ALA A 177 -21.79 12.28 1.54
C ALA A 177 -22.80 12.76 0.50
N GLU A 178 -22.92 14.08 0.31
CA GLU A 178 -23.74 14.66 -0.77
C GLU A 178 -23.02 14.62 -2.12
N ALA A 179 -21.68 14.71 -2.12
CA ALA A 179 -20.89 14.62 -3.34
C ALA A 179 -20.88 13.22 -3.97
N LEU A 180 -21.17 12.17 -3.20
CA LEU A 180 -21.25 10.76 -3.62
C LEU A 180 -22.67 10.35 -4.04
#